data_AF-A0A1L9PXX9-F1
#
_entry.id   AF-A0A1L9PXX9-F1
#
_cell.length_a   1.000
_cell.length_b   1.000
_cell.length_c   1.000
_cell.angle_alpha   90.00
_cell.angle_beta   90.00
_cell.angle_gamma   90.00
#
_symmetry.space_group_name_H-M   'P 1'
#
loop_
_entity.id
_entity.type
_entity.pdbx_description
1 polymer ?
#
loop_
_entity_poly.entity_id
_entity_poly.type
_entity_poly.pdbx_seq_one_letter_code
_entity_poly.pdbx_strand_id
1 'polypeptide(L)'
;MTNQEGATNGDAPTSSTAEPPKNRAASLMSELHVAIMNFDRGRILSLLIHEKYPIDRTIFKDAAVVYYNRAVFNALAFHLSKQRRDLLELARIRLPGEALSRLGIIPRQRILNSHAASVAAALVAAKAFDHETARLFVPDVIYPSSGTSLYFLVGCNKDAADILYNSGFMNVDEVDPLEYSPLAVLTVPKLTGYVGQYKVDTAERAFVNYLDMCTWFQNKRASLHRVFGLARGTPLHNVAGEVGKALVALLEEQAEMNPGETDESHGHRLSRNFTVIFWSTISNSPIIGAIMSDTRHRDRFSCPCSANGSLPLNVLLNEMIINYFLINNIKTPAIIGALVGAFLLSQQPTKCPPGLLDHVPSIVFRACSFASLGLAHSCRSASTNRLAVMSAERRMKHEKLDNLVSECEARFRQSGKPLAIFLAVDWAVGMTHYRLEGQSPVMSKNLSTR
;
A
#
# COMPACT_ATOMS: atom_id res chain seq x y z
N MET A 1 40.86 75.59 26.70
CA MET A 1 42.08 75.90 27.45
C MET A 1 42.53 74.63 28.15
N THR A 2 43.74 74.15 27.78
CA THR A 2 44.65 73.20 28.46
C THR A 2 44.10 71.81 28.83
N ASN A 3 44.74 70.65 28.59
CA ASN A 3 46.01 70.20 28.01
C ASN A 3 45.86 68.65 27.79
N GLN A 4 46.32 68.06 26.68
CA GLN A 4 47.52 67.20 26.53
C GLN A 4 47.65 66.07 27.58
N GLU A 5 48.02 64.81 27.30
CA GLU A 5 48.67 64.12 26.17
C GLU A 5 48.81 62.62 26.52
N GLY A 6 49.12 61.77 25.51
CA GLY A 6 49.88 60.52 25.68
C GLY A 6 49.05 59.22 25.64
N ALA A 7 48.82 58.57 24.48
CA ALA A 7 49.74 57.70 23.72
C ALA A 7 50.02 56.32 24.38
N THR A 8 49.46 55.24 23.81
CA THR A 8 50.17 54.20 23.02
C THR A 8 49.48 52.82 23.06
N ASN A 9 49.19 52.32 21.85
CA ASN A 9 49.34 50.97 21.30
C ASN A 9 48.99 49.72 22.13
N GLY A 10 48.12 48.90 21.53
CA GLY A 10 47.99 47.49 21.87
C GLY A 10 46.87 46.80 21.09
N ASP A 11 47.01 46.70 19.77
CA ASP A 11 46.19 45.82 18.95
C ASP A 11 46.42 44.35 19.37
N ALA A 12 45.37 43.72 19.87
CA ALA A 12 45.24 42.27 19.92
C ALA A 12 44.03 41.89 19.06
N PRO A 13 44.20 41.15 17.95
CA PRO A 13 43.07 40.66 17.17
C PRO A 13 42.37 39.60 18.02
N THR A 14 41.19 39.95 18.54
CA THR A 14 40.30 39.00 19.18
C THR A 14 39.86 37.97 18.13
N SER A 15 40.55 36.83 18.18
CA SER A 15 39.98 35.49 18.19
C SER A 15 38.66 35.38 17.42
N SER A 16 38.79 35.03 16.14
CA SER A 16 37.81 34.28 15.37
C SER A 16 37.18 33.20 16.27
N THR A 17 35.98 33.49 16.75
CA THR A 17 35.08 32.47 17.31
C THR A 17 34.68 31.58 16.16
N ALA A 18 35.47 30.52 15.95
CA ALA A 18 35.09 29.42 15.09
C ALA A 18 33.74 28.88 15.59
N GLU A 19 32.70 29.08 14.79
CA GLU A 19 31.42 28.41 15.00
C GLU A 19 31.68 26.91 15.18
N PRO A 20 31.01 26.26 16.16
CA PRO A 20 31.17 24.83 16.35
C PRO A 20 30.75 24.10 15.07
N PRO A 21 31.40 22.99 14.68
CA PRO A 21 31.17 22.30 13.41
C PRO A 21 29.82 21.55 13.46
N LYS A 22 28.72 22.29 13.48
CA LYS A 22 27.38 21.76 13.26
C LYS A 22 27.20 21.57 11.76
N ASN A 23 27.59 20.36 11.36
CA ASN A 23 26.85 19.51 10.44
C ASN A 23 27.06 19.74 8.92
N ARG A 24 28.32 19.53 8.47
CA ARG A 24 28.70 19.50 7.04
C ARG A 24 27.77 18.60 6.20
N ALA A 25 27.43 17.41 6.69
CA ALA A 25 26.52 16.51 5.99
C ALA A 25 25.13 17.12 5.79
N ALA A 26 24.58 17.80 6.81
CA ALA A 26 23.28 18.48 6.70
C ALA A 26 23.31 19.64 5.69
N SER A 27 24.40 20.41 5.65
CA SER A 27 24.55 21.48 4.64
C SER A 27 24.56 20.92 3.22
N LEU A 28 25.31 19.84 2.98
CA LEU A 28 25.36 19.16 1.68
C LEU A 28 23.97 18.60 1.30
N MET A 29 23.30 17.91 2.21
CA MET A 29 21.96 17.39 1.96
C MET A 29 20.96 18.50 1.61
N SER A 30 20.99 19.62 2.35
CA SER A 30 20.14 20.77 2.05
C SER A 30 20.39 21.33 0.65
N GLU A 31 21.65 21.44 0.25
CA GLU A 31 22.03 21.95 -1.07
C GLU A 31 21.56 21.02 -2.21
N LEU A 32 21.77 19.71 -2.06
CA LEU A 32 21.29 18.73 -3.03
C LEU A 32 19.77 18.72 -3.12
N HIS A 33 19.07 18.83 -1.99
CA HIS A 33 17.61 18.89 -1.98
C HIS A 33 17.10 20.11 -2.74
N VAL A 34 17.67 21.30 -2.49
CA VAL A 34 17.33 22.53 -3.22
C VAL A 34 17.59 22.38 -4.72
N ALA A 35 18.72 21.78 -5.11
CA ALA A 35 19.02 21.53 -6.51
C ALA A 35 17.99 20.58 -7.18
N ILE A 36 17.53 19.55 -6.47
CA ILE A 36 16.46 18.63 -6.92
C ILE A 36 15.13 19.37 -7.06
N MET A 37 14.73 20.16 -6.07
CA MET A 37 13.50 20.96 -6.10
C MET A 37 13.46 21.93 -7.28
N ASN A 38 14.62 22.52 -7.63
CA ASN A 38 14.77 23.44 -8.74
C ASN A 38 15.02 22.75 -10.10
N PHE A 39 15.06 21.42 -10.14
CA PHE A 39 15.42 20.63 -11.32
C PHE A 39 16.78 21.02 -11.95
N ASP A 40 17.72 21.52 -11.15
CA ASP A 40 19.04 21.94 -11.62
C ASP A 40 19.97 20.73 -11.81
N ARG A 41 19.81 20.08 -12.97
CA ARG A 41 20.62 18.90 -13.35
C ARG A 41 22.11 19.18 -13.31
N GLY A 42 22.56 20.38 -13.71
CA GLY A 42 23.97 20.73 -13.73
C GLY A 42 24.55 20.74 -12.32
N ARG A 43 23.84 21.40 -11.38
CA ARG A 43 24.23 21.44 -9.98
C ARG A 43 24.20 20.05 -9.36
N ILE A 44 23.13 19.27 -9.57
CA ILE A 44 23.02 17.90 -9.02
C ILE A 44 24.20 17.03 -9.45
N LEU A 45 24.52 17.01 -10.75
CA LEU A 45 25.66 16.24 -11.24
C LEU A 45 26.97 16.74 -10.63
N SER A 46 27.17 18.07 -10.51
CA SER A 46 28.36 18.63 -9.88
C SER A 46 28.53 18.21 -8.42
N LEU A 47 27.43 18.11 -7.67
CA LEU A 47 27.43 17.69 -6.27
C LEU A 47 27.75 16.19 -6.14
N LEU A 48 27.16 15.37 -7.01
CA LEU A 48 27.35 13.91 -7.01
C LEU A 48 28.70 13.44 -7.59
N ILE A 49 29.51 14.32 -8.20
CA ILE A 49 30.90 13.99 -8.60
C ILE A 49 31.72 13.56 -7.38
N HIS A 50 31.44 14.12 -6.20
CA HIS A 50 32.11 13.71 -4.97
C HIS A 50 31.54 12.39 -4.46
N GLU A 51 32.33 11.30 -4.54
CA GLU A 51 31.92 9.92 -4.23
C GLU A 51 31.26 9.72 -2.85
N LYS A 52 31.48 10.64 -1.90
CA LYS A 52 30.94 10.62 -0.53
C LYS A 52 29.83 11.65 -0.27
N TYR A 53 29.12 12.12 -1.30
CA TYR A 53 28.00 13.03 -1.10
C TYR A 53 26.84 12.32 -0.38
N PRO A 54 26.38 12.78 0.80
CA PRO A 54 25.34 12.10 1.56
C PRO A 54 23.98 12.19 0.85
N ILE A 55 23.30 11.04 0.72
CA ILE A 55 21.92 10.96 0.22
C ILE A 55 21.07 10.32 1.32
N ASP A 56 20.19 11.11 1.95
CA ASP A 56 19.25 10.58 2.93
C ASP A 56 17.97 10.04 2.27
N ARG A 57 17.12 9.42 3.09
CA ARG A 57 15.87 8.83 2.62
C ARG A 57 14.84 9.88 2.17
N THR A 58 14.87 11.08 2.74
CA THR A 58 13.93 12.15 2.40
C THR A 58 14.20 12.67 1.00
N ILE A 59 15.46 13.04 0.73
CA ILE A 59 15.95 13.44 -0.59
C ILE A 59 15.67 12.33 -1.61
N PHE A 60 15.95 11.08 -1.25
CA PHE A 60 15.72 9.96 -2.14
C PHE A 60 14.24 9.77 -2.48
N LYS A 61 13.34 9.87 -1.49
CA LYS A 61 11.88 9.80 -1.68
C LYS A 61 11.38 10.97 -2.53
N ASP A 62 11.81 12.18 -2.24
CA ASP A 62 11.36 13.38 -2.95
C ASP A 62 11.85 13.36 -4.41
N ALA A 63 13.08 12.90 -4.67
CA ALA A 63 13.58 12.67 -6.02
C ALA A 63 12.90 11.50 -6.74
N ALA A 64 12.38 10.51 -6.01
CA ALA A 64 11.67 9.38 -6.59
C ALA A 64 10.21 9.70 -6.92
N VAL A 65 9.56 10.55 -6.13
CA VAL A 65 8.10 10.72 -6.17
C VAL A 65 7.69 12.16 -6.45
N VAL A 66 8.17 13.12 -5.67
CA VAL A 66 7.70 14.52 -5.70
C VAL A 66 8.30 15.29 -6.89
N TYR A 67 9.62 15.35 -6.95
CA TYR A 67 10.40 16.08 -7.97
C TYR A 67 11.00 15.12 -8.99
N TYR A 68 10.30 14.03 -9.29
CA TYR A 68 10.84 12.97 -10.12
C TYR A 68 11.32 13.49 -11.47
N ASN A 69 12.60 13.28 -11.75
CA ASN A 69 13.18 13.45 -13.07
C ASN A 69 14.05 12.23 -13.33
N ARG A 70 13.76 11.51 -14.41
CA ARG A 70 14.38 10.21 -14.71
C ARG A 70 15.91 10.27 -14.71
N ALA A 71 16.50 11.32 -15.29
CA ALA A 71 17.95 11.46 -15.37
C ALA A 71 18.58 11.77 -14.00
N VAL A 72 17.94 12.65 -13.22
CA VAL A 72 18.36 12.98 -11.86
C VAL A 72 18.28 11.75 -10.96
N PHE A 73 17.14 11.06 -10.96
CA PHE A 73 16.94 9.89 -10.13
C PHE A 73 17.91 8.75 -10.51
N ASN A 74 18.19 8.57 -11.80
CA ASN A 74 19.20 7.62 -12.26
C ASN A 74 20.61 7.95 -11.72
N ALA A 75 21.00 9.23 -11.73
CA ALA A 75 22.29 9.64 -11.15
C ALA A 75 22.34 9.39 -9.63
N LEU A 76 21.27 9.71 -8.91
CA LEU A 76 21.16 9.45 -7.47
C LEU A 76 21.21 7.95 -7.15
N ALA A 77 20.46 7.12 -7.87
CA ALA A 77 20.44 5.68 -7.67
C ALA A 77 21.80 5.03 -7.98
N PHE A 78 22.48 5.48 -9.04
CA PHE A 78 23.83 5.03 -9.37
C PHE A 78 24.84 5.39 -8.26
N HIS A 79 24.81 6.64 -7.80
CA HIS A 79 25.69 7.12 -6.73
C HIS A 79 25.46 6.36 -5.43
N LEU A 80 24.19 6.24 -5.01
CA LEU A 80 23.81 5.46 -3.83
C LEU A 80 24.25 4.00 -3.97
N SER A 81 24.11 3.40 -5.15
CA SER A 81 24.55 2.02 -5.40
C SER A 81 26.04 1.84 -5.20
N LYS A 82 26.86 2.80 -5.64
CA LYS A 82 28.31 2.80 -5.36
C LYS A 82 28.59 2.90 -3.86
N GLN A 83 27.98 3.87 -3.16
CA GLN A 83 28.15 4.04 -1.72
C GLN A 83 27.80 2.78 -0.91
N ARG A 84 26.70 2.10 -1.29
CA ARG A 84 26.26 0.86 -0.63
C ARG A 84 27.20 -0.32 -0.88
N ARG A 85 27.87 -0.35 -2.03
CA ARG A 85 28.93 -1.33 -2.35
C ARG A 85 30.20 -1.07 -1.57
N ASP A 86 30.63 0.18 -1.51
CA ASP A 86 31.82 0.58 -0.77
C ASP A 86 31.67 0.30 0.73
N LEU A 87 30.49 0.60 1.29
CA LEU A 87 30.17 0.28 2.69
C LEU A 87 30.19 -1.24 2.95
N LEU A 88 29.67 -2.05 2.02
CA LEU A 88 29.67 -3.51 2.13
C LEU A 88 31.10 -4.07 2.10
N GLU A 89 31.92 -3.58 1.19
CA GLU A 89 33.30 -4.03 1.06
C GLU A 89 34.11 -3.67 2.31
N LEU A 90 33.91 -2.45 2.80
CA LEU A 90 34.53 -2.00 4.03
C LEU A 90 34.09 -2.84 5.25
N ALA A 91 32.82 -3.23 5.31
CA ALA A 91 32.30 -4.16 6.30
C ALA A 91 33.00 -5.52 6.24
N ARG A 92 33.20 -6.07 5.04
CA ARG A 92 33.89 -7.36 4.84
C ARG A 92 35.35 -7.34 5.27
N ILE A 93 36.04 -6.21 5.06
CA ILE A 93 37.44 -6.06 5.43
C ILE A 93 37.60 -5.87 6.95
N ARG A 94 36.67 -5.16 7.59
CA ARG A 94 36.85 -4.64 8.96
C ARG A 94 36.06 -5.37 10.04
N LEU A 95 34.98 -6.06 9.69
CA LEU A 95 34.16 -6.79 10.66
C LEU A 95 34.53 -8.28 10.68
N PRO A 96 34.53 -8.91 11.87
CA PRO A 96 34.72 -10.35 11.96
C PRO A 96 33.54 -11.10 11.31
N GLY A 97 33.79 -12.32 10.84
CA GLY A 97 32.77 -13.16 10.17
C GLY A 97 31.49 -13.33 10.98
N GLU A 98 31.59 -13.50 12.30
CA GLU A 98 30.44 -13.61 13.20
C GLU A 98 29.57 -12.33 13.22
N ALA A 99 30.19 -11.15 13.16
CA ALA A 99 29.44 -9.89 13.07
C ALA A 99 28.72 -9.77 11.72
N LEU A 100 29.38 -10.15 10.63
CA LEU A 100 28.76 -10.19 9.30
C LEU A 100 27.56 -11.15 9.25
N SER A 101 27.70 -12.34 9.84
CA SER A 101 26.60 -13.31 9.94
C SER A 101 25.44 -12.78 10.77
N ARG A 102 25.69 -12.13 11.93
CA ARG A 102 24.65 -11.50 12.74
C ARG A 102 23.93 -10.36 12.03
N LEU A 103 24.63 -9.64 11.15
CA LEU A 103 24.04 -8.60 10.30
C LEU A 103 23.29 -9.16 9.09
N GLY A 104 23.23 -10.48 8.92
CA GLY A 104 22.59 -11.12 7.77
C GLY A 104 23.35 -10.94 6.45
N ILE A 105 24.62 -10.49 6.50
CA ILE A 105 25.43 -10.31 5.30
C ILE A 105 25.87 -11.67 4.78
N ILE A 106 25.38 -12.03 3.59
CA ILE A 106 25.79 -13.26 2.91
C ILE A 106 26.97 -13.00 1.96
N PRO A 107 27.85 -14.01 1.72
CA PRO A 107 29.02 -13.84 0.85
C PRO A 107 28.70 -13.37 -0.57
N ARG A 108 27.55 -13.78 -1.12
CA ARG A 108 27.11 -13.42 -2.48
C ARG A 108 26.38 -12.07 -2.55
N GLN A 109 26.13 -11.41 -1.42
CA GLN A 109 25.46 -10.12 -1.41
C GLN A 109 26.32 -9.10 -2.19
N ARG A 110 25.69 -8.38 -3.10
CA ARG A 110 26.40 -7.40 -3.94
C ARG A 110 26.22 -5.98 -3.46
N ILE A 111 25.15 -5.69 -2.74
CA ILE A 111 24.78 -4.34 -2.34
C ILE A 111 24.00 -4.37 -1.03
N LEU A 112 24.18 -3.35 -0.20
CA LEU A 112 23.39 -3.13 1.01
C LEU A 112 22.14 -2.31 0.67
N ASN A 113 20.98 -2.75 1.18
CA ASN A 113 19.73 -2.01 1.11
C ASN A 113 19.23 -1.73 2.53
N SER A 114 18.26 -2.48 3.07
CA SER A 114 17.73 -2.23 4.42
C SER A 114 18.79 -2.42 5.53
N HIS A 115 19.81 -3.24 5.28
CA HIS A 115 20.88 -3.54 6.24
C HIS A 115 21.93 -2.43 6.37
N ALA A 116 21.92 -1.41 5.51
CA ALA A 116 23.03 -0.46 5.42
C ALA A 116 23.29 0.31 6.73
N ALA A 117 22.24 0.70 7.45
CA ALA A 117 22.35 1.40 8.72
C ALA A 117 22.97 0.52 9.82
N SER A 118 22.50 -0.71 9.96
CA SER A 118 23.04 -1.68 10.92
C SER A 118 24.51 -1.97 10.66
N VAL A 119 24.91 -2.04 9.39
CA VAL A 119 26.31 -2.23 8.98
C VAL A 119 27.17 -1.02 9.33
N ALA A 120 26.69 0.20 9.05
CA ALA A 120 27.38 1.43 9.44
C ALA A 120 27.54 1.53 10.96
N ALA A 121 26.50 1.21 11.73
CA ALA A 121 26.54 1.21 13.19
C ALA A 121 27.55 0.18 13.73
N ALA A 122 27.58 -1.03 13.17
CA ALA A 122 28.53 -2.06 13.57
C ALA A 122 29.99 -1.64 13.32
N LEU A 123 30.24 -0.94 12.22
CA LEU A 123 31.57 -0.44 11.88
C LEU A 123 32.04 0.70 12.79
N VAL A 124 31.12 1.58 13.21
CA VAL A 124 31.40 2.57 14.25
C VAL A 124 31.71 1.88 15.59
N ALA A 125 30.92 0.87 15.98
CA ALA A 125 31.15 0.11 17.20
C ALA A 125 32.50 -0.64 17.19
N ALA A 126 32.93 -1.12 16.02
CA ALA A 126 34.24 -1.73 15.81
C ALA A 126 35.40 -0.72 15.73
N LYS A 127 35.13 0.57 15.91
CA LYS A 127 36.10 1.68 15.76
C LYS A 127 36.78 1.71 14.37
N ALA A 128 36.11 1.16 13.35
CA ALA A 128 36.61 1.22 11.99
C ALA A 128 36.44 2.64 11.41
N PHE A 129 35.35 3.34 11.76
CA PHE A 129 35.07 4.73 11.37
C PHE A 129 34.41 5.51 12.51
N ASP A 130 34.44 6.83 12.43
CA ASP A 130 33.66 7.72 13.29
C ASP A 130 32.21 7.92 12.80
N HIS A 131 31.38 8.54 13.63
CA HIS A 131 29.98 8.82 13.30
C HIS A 131 29.82 9.76 12.10
N GLU A 132 30.74 10.71 11.89
CA GLU A 132 30.68 11.65 10.77
C GLU A 132 30.94 10.93 9.44
N THR A 133 31.89 10.00 9.40
CA THR A 133 32.12 9.14 8.24
C THR A 133 30.92 8.25 7.97
N ALA A 134 30.32 7.66 9.02
CA ALA A 134 29.10 6.86 8.86
C ALA A 134 27.95 7.67 8.25
N ARG A 135 27.78 8.94 8.65
CA ARG A 135 26.77 9.86 8.10
C ARG A 135 26.98 10.22 6.63
N LEU A 136 28.18 10.07 6.08
CA LEU A 136 28.40 10.25 4.63
C LEU A 136 27.86 9.07 3.81
N PHE A 137 27.82 7.86 4.37
CA PHE A 137 27.28 6.67 3.71
C PHE A 137 25.80 6.42 4.03
N VAL A 138 25.40 6.72 5.27
CA VAL A 138 24.05 6.48 5.80
C VAL A 138 23.67 7.66 6.70
N PRO A 139 23.20 8.78 6.12
CA PRO A 139 22.95 10.01 6.88
C PRO A 139 21.90 9.83 7.99
N ASP A 140 21.00 8.87 7.79
CA ASP A 140 19.87 8.56 8.64
C ASP A 140 20.14 7.40 9.62
N VAL A 141 21.40 6.98 9.82
CA VAL A 141 21.80 5.83 10.66
C VAL A 141 21.22 5.84 12.08
N ILE A 142 20.89 7.02 12.61
CA ILE A 142 20.32 7.20 13.95
C ILE A 142 18.81 7.00 14.01
N TYR A 143 18.12 6.96 12.87
CA TYR A 143 16.67 6.87 12.81
C TYR A 143 16.20 5.42 12.67
N PRO A 144 15.14 5.00 13.37
CA PRO A 144 14.58 3.64 13.24
C PRO A 144 14.17 3.26 11.82
N SER A 145 13.77 4.25 11.00
CA SER A 145 13.37 4.06 9.60
C SER A 145 14.52 3.71 8.65
N SER A 146 15.77 3.85 9.10
CA SER A 146 16.96 3.57 8.29
C SER A 146 17.11 2.09 7.90
N GLY A 147 16.42 1.21 8.63
CA GLY A 147 16.33 -0.22 8.36
C GLY A 147 15.27 -0.62 7.33
N THR A 148 14.73 0.31 6.54
CA THR A 148 13.67 0.00 5.56
C THR A 148 14.21 0.00 4.13
N SER A 149 13.70 -0.90 3.28
CA SER A 149 14.10 -0.98 1.88
C SER A 149 13.87 0.35 1.13
N LEU A 150 14.68 0.66 0.12
CA LEU A 150 14.46 1.83 -0.74
C LEU A 150 13.14 1.74 -1.53
N TYR A 151 12.59 0.53 -1.71
CA TYR A 151 11.30 0.35 -2.39
C TYR A 151 10.10 0.92 -1.63
N PHE A 152 10.23 1.17 -0.32
CA PHE A 152 9.21 1.93 0.45
C PHE A 152 9.17 3.41 0.04
N LEU A 153 10.26 3.94 -0.53
CA LEU A 153 10.40 5.36 -0.84
C LEU A 153 9.94 5.70 -2.26
N VAL A 154 9.99 4.76 -3.19
CA VAL A 154 9.59 5.00 -4.60
C VAL A 154 8.08 4.96 -4.81
N GLY A 155 7.31 4.42 -3.85
CA GLY A 155 5.86 4.32 -3.94
C GLY A 155 5.42 3.58 -5.21
N CYS A 156 4.49 4.19 -5.97
CA CYS A 156 4.02 3.65 -7.25
C CYS A 156 4.74 4.23 -8.47
N ASN A 157 5.92 4.84 -8.30
CA ASN A 157 6.74 5.23 -9.45
C ASN A 157 7.54 4.03 -9.98
N LYS A 158 6.94 3.33 -10.95
CA LYS A 158 7.51 2.15 -11.60
C LYS A 158 8.84 2.44 -12.30
N ASP A 159 9.00 3.59 -12.95
CA ASP A 159 10.25 3.95 -13.61
C ASP A 159 11.40 4.10 -12.59
N ALA A 160 11.13 4.74 -11.45
CA ALA A 160 12.09 4.82 -10.35
C ALA A 160 12.43 3.43 -9.79
N ALA A 161 11.45 2.55 -9.64
CA ALA A 161 11.67 1.18 -9.19
C ALA A 161 12.53 0.37 -10.16
N ASP A 162 12.34 0.53 -11.48
CA ASP A 162 13.17 -0.10 -12.51
C ASP A 162 14.61 0.42 -12.46
N ILE A 163 14.81 1.73 -12.29
CA ILE A 163 16.15 2.33 -12.12
C ILE A 163 16.85 1.73 -10.89
N LEU A 164 16.16 1.64 -9.75
CA LEU A 164 16.71 0.99 -8.55
C LEU A 164 17.09 -0.46 -8.79
N TYR A 165 16.19 -1.23 -9.39
CA TYR A 165 16.41 -2.65 -9.67
C TYR A 165 17.64 -2.84 -10.56
N ASN A 166 17.73 -2.05 -11.64
CA ASN A 166 18.85 -2.09 -12.59
C ASN A 166 20.17 -1.56 -11.99
N SER A 167 20.08 -0.72 -10.95
CA SER A 167 21.24 -0.26 -10.17
C SER A 167 21.77 -1.31 -9.18
N GLY A 168 21.11 -2.48 -9.09
CA GLY A 168 21.56 -3.65 -8.32
C GLY A 168 20.72 -3.97 -7.09
N PHE A 169 19.74 -3.14 -6.72
CA PHE A 169 18.86 -3.35 -5.56
C PHE A 169 17.79 -4.42 -5.85
N MET A 170 18.19 -5.66 -6.15
CA MET A 170 17.27 -6.66 -6.71
C MET A 170 16.34 -7.35 -5.69
N ASN A 171 16.58 -7.16 -4.38
CA ASN A 171 15.71 -7.73 -3.34
C ASN A 171 14.49 -6.84 -3.09
N VAL A 172 13.46 -7.01 -3.90
CA VAL A 172 12.22 -6.24 -3.84
C VAL A 172 11.31 -6.60 -2.65
N ASP A 173 11.57 -7.74 -2.00
CA ASP A 173 10.76 -8.29 -0.91
C ASP A 173 11.47 -8.18 0.46
N GLU A 174 12.47 -7.29 0.55
CA GLU A 174 13.18 -7.00 1.79
C GLU A 174 12.24 -6.27 2.76
N VAL A 175 12.13 -6.81 3.98
CA VAL A 175 11.19 -6.31 4.98
C VAL A 175 11.77 -5.20 5.83
N ASP A 176 10.89 -4.37 6.36
CA ASP A 176 11.22 -3.41 7.41
C ASP A 176 11.36 -4.10 8.78
N PRO A 177 11.75 -3.37 9.85
CA PRO A 177 11.83 -3.91 11.21
C PRO A 177 10.50 -4.40 11.78
N LEU A 178 9.37 -4.08 11.14
CA LEU A 178 8.02 -4.52 11.51
C LEU A 178 7.55 -5.71 10.65
N GLU A 179 8.45 -6.32 9.88
CA GLU A 179 8.22 -7.45 8.98
C GLU A 179 7.31 -7.17 7.77
N TYR A 180 7.04 -5.90 7.46
CA TYR A 180 6.29 -5.54 6.26
C TYR A 180 7.24 -5.52 5.06
N SER A 181 6.80 -6.03 3.91
CA SER A 181 7.48 -5.80 2.64
C SER A 181 6.95 -4.52 1.97
N PRO A 182 7.66 -3.94 0.99
CA PRO A 182 7.17 -2.76 0.27
C PRO A 182 5.77 -2.96 -0.33
N LEU A 183 5.49 -4.14 -0.88
CA LEU A 183 4.17 -4.48 -1.42
C LEU A 183 3.10 -4.61 -0.32
N ALA A 184 3.49 -5.06 0.88
CA ALA A 184 2.57 -5.23 2.02
C ALA A 184 1.93 -3.93 2.50
N VAL A 185 2.58 -2.78 2.25
CA VAL A 185 2.14 -1.44 2.69
C VAL A 185 1.94 -0.47 1.52
N LEU A 186 2.02 -0.95 0.28
CA LEU A 186 1.80 -0.11 -0.88
C LEU A 186 0.34 0.34 -0.90
N THR A 187 0.13 1.65 -1.01
CA THR A 187 -1.21 2.26 -1.11
C THR A 187 -1.38 2.96 -2.45
N VAL A 188 -2.64 3.19 -2.84
CA VAL A 188 -2.94 4.04 -4.00
C VAL A 188 -2.33 5.44 -3.78
N PRO A 189 -1.62 6.01 -4.75
CA PRO A 189 -1.02 7.33 -4.60
C PRO A 189 -2.07 8.42 -4.39
N LYS A 190 -1.74 9.44 -3.59
CA LYS A 190 -2.56 10.65 -3.46
C LYS A 190 -2.56 11.43 -4.77
N LEU A 191 -3.50 12.37 -4.97
CA LEU A 191 -3.60 13.19 -6.20
C LEU A 191 -2.80 14.50 -6.14
N THR A 192 -2.09 14.75 -5.05
CA THR A 192 -1.38 16.01 -4.79
C THR A 192 0.06 15.75 -4.39
N GLY A 193 0.94 16.73 -4.64
CA GLY A 193 2.33 16.69 -4.19
C GLY A 193 3.31 16.09 -5.21
N TYR A 194 2.99 16.17 -6.50
CA TYR A 194 3.90 15.77 -7.59
C TYR A 194 4.16 16.97 -8.50
N VAL A 195 5.42 17.27 -8.71
CA VAL A 195 5.90 18.41 -9.50
C VAL A 195 6.69 17.93 -10.73
N GLY A 196 7.31 16.75 -10.65
CA GLY A 196 8.16 16.20 -11.69
C GLY A 196 7.44 15.49 -12.84
N GLN A 197 8.19 14.60 -13.50
CA GLN A 197 7.75 13.75 -14.62
C GLN A 197 6.78 12.65 -14.19
N TYR A 198 6.83 12.24 -12.92
CA TYR A 198 5.87 11.29 -12.35
C TYR A 198 4.59 12.04 -12.02
N LYS A 199 3.50 11.72 -12.72
CA LYS A 199 2.21 12.41 -12.58
C LYS A 199 1.17 11.50 -11.96
N VAL A 200 0.41 12.07 -11.03
CA VAL A 200 -0.80 11.50 -10.43
C VAL A 200 -1.84 12.62 -10.34
N ASP A 201 -2.38 13.00 -11.48
CA ASP A 201 -3.30 14.14 -11.65
C ASP A 201 -4.79 13.71 -11.58
N THR A 202 -5.09 12.43 -11.82
CA THR A 202 -6.44 11.87 -11.74
C THR A 202 -6.47 10.61 -10.87
N ALA A 203 -7.63 10.30 -10.28
CA ALA A 203 -7.84 9.05 -9.56
C ALA A 203 -7.58 7.83 -10.47
N GLU A 204 -7.97 7.90 -11.75
CA GLU A 204 -7.76 6.82 -12.71
C GLU A 204 -6.26 6.55 -12.88
N ARG A 205 -5.46 7.60 -13.10
CA ARG A 205 -4.00 7.47 -13.21
C ARG A 205 -3.38 6.94 -11.93
N ALA A 206 -3.86 7.38 -10.76
CA ALA A 206 -3.39 6.86 -9.47
C ALA A 206 -3.61 5.35 -9.36
N PHE A 207 -4.80 4.88 -9.74
CA PHE A 207 -5.15 3.47 -9.69
C PHE A 207 -4.38 2.63 -10.72
N VAL A 208 -4.20 3.14 -11.94
CA VAL A 208 -3.36 2.50 -12.97
C VAL A 208 -1.92 2.38 -12.47
N ASN A 209 -1.32 3.46 -11.96
CA ASN A 209 0.03 3.44 -11.40
C ASN A 209 0.16 2.42 -10.25
N TYR A 210 -0.86 2.31 -9.40
CA TYR A 210 -0.90 1.34 -8.32
C TYR A 210 -0.88 -0.11 -8.83
N LEU A 211 -1.77 -0.45 -9.77
CA LEU A 211 -1.85 -1.80 -10.34
C LEU A 211 -0.59 -2.17 -11.13
N ASP A 212 -0.03 -1.22 -11.87
CA ASP A 212 1.23 -1.38 -12.59
C ASP A 212 2.38 -1.68 -11.64
N MET A 213 2.45 -0.98 -10.50
CA MET A 213 3.48 -1.21 -9.51
C MET A 213 3.31 -2.55 -8.79
N CYS A 214 2.08 -2.94 -8.45
CA CYS A 214 1.80 -4.26 -7.87
C CYS A 214 2.21 -5.39 -8.83
N THR A 215 1.87 -5.24 -10.12
CA THR A 215 2.25 -6.18 -11.18
C THR A 215 3.77 -6.19 -11.38
N TRP A 216 4.43 -5.03 -11.28
CA TRP A 216 5.88 -4.95 -11.31
C TRP A 216 6.53 -5.75 -10.18
N PHE A 217 6.06 -5.60 -8.93
CA PHE A 217 6.54 -6.40 -7.80
C PHE A 217 6.34 -7.91 -8.04
N GLN A 218 5.16 -8.31 -8.52
CA GLN A 218 4.88 -9.71 -8.87
C GLN A 218 5.85 -10.23 -9.93
N ASN A 219 6.12 -9.46 -10.98
CA ASN A 219 7.07 -9.81 -12.04
C ASN A 219 8.52 -9.92 -11.54
N LYS A 220 8.89 -9.14 -10.52
CA LYS A 220 10.17 -9.25 -9.80
C LYS A 220 10.16 -10.33 -8.71
N ARG A 221 9.14 -11.20 -8.68
CA ARG A 221 8.97 -12.33 -7.76
C ARG A 221 8.85 -11.92 -6.29
N ALA A 222 8.29 -10.73 -6.01
CA ALA A 222 7.91 -10.38 -4.65
C ALA A 222 6.87 -11.38 -4.12
N SER A 223 6.94 -11.70 -2.83
CA SER A 223 6.01 -12.66 -2.24
C SER A 223 4.63 -12.04 -2.05
N LEU A 224 3.61 -12.60 -2.70
CA LEU A 224 2.21 -12.20 -2.51
C LEU A 224 1.59 -12.78 -1.23
N HIS A 225 2.22 -13.83 -0.69
CA HIS A 225 1.64 -14.68 0.35
C HIS A 225 2.47 -14.72 1.63
N ARG A 226 3.55 -13.92 1.72
CA ARG A 226 4.28 -13.75 2.98
C ARG A 226 3.33 -13.24 4.03
N VAL A 227 3.28 -13.94 5.16
CA VAL A 227 2.45 -13.54 6.27
C VAL A 227 3.12 -12.38 7.01
N PHE A 228 2.38 -11.33 7.33
CA PHE A 228 2.86 -10.21 8.13
C PHE A 228 1.79 -9.73 9.12
N GLY A 229 2.24 -8.99 10.13
CA GLY A 229 1.40 -8.30 11.11
C GLY A 229 0.56 -9.22 12.01
N LEU A 230 -0.14 -8.61 12.96
CA LEU A 230 -0.95 -9.33 13.96
C LEU A 230 -2.12 -10.12 13.32
N ALA A 231 -2.64 -9.61 12.22
CA ALA A 231 -3.70 -10.21 11.43
C ALA A 231 -3.30 -11.51 10.72
N ARG A 232 -1.98 -11.75 10.57
CA ARG A 232 -1.41 -12.70 9.62
C ARG A 232 -2.00 -12.53 8.21
N GLY A 233 -2.15 -11.28 7.80
CA GLY A 233 -2.50 -10.94 6.43
C GLY A 233 -1.32 -11.21 5.49
N THR A 234 -1.55 -11.09 4.20
CA THR A 234 -0.51 -11.17 3.17
C THR A 234 -0.52 -9.93 2.29
N PRO A 235 0.54 -9.65 1.51
CA PRO A 235 0.55 -8.49 0.62
C PRO A 235 -0.65 -8.51 -0.33
N LEU A 236 -1.09 -9.68 -0.77
CA LEU A 236 -2.28 -9.83 -1.60
C LEU A 236 -3.58 -9.36 -0.90
N HIS A 237 -3.69 -9.48 0.43
CA HIS A 237 -4.83 -8.92 1.18
C HIS A 237 -4.80 -7.38 1.20
N ASN A 238 -3.63 -6.78 1.42
CA ASN A 238 -3.49 -5.33 1.37
C ASN A 238 -3.81 -4.80 -0.03
N VAL A 239 -3.26 -5.44 -1.07
CA VAL A 239 -3.53 -5.07 -2.46
C VAL A 239 -5.02 -5.20 -2.79
N ALA A 240 -5.65 -6.32 -2.42
CA ALA A 240 -7.08 -6.50 -2.57
C ALA A 240 -7.87 -5.36 -1.90
N GLY A 241 -7.45 -4.95 -0.71
CA GLY A 241 -8.15 -3.91 0.03
C GLY A 241 -8.01 -2.52 -0.60
N GLU A 242 -6.80 -2.17 -1.02
CA GLU A 242 -6.54 -0.91 -1.73
C GLU A 242 -7.24 -0.86 -3.09
N VAL A 243 -7.29 -1.97 -3.82
CA VAL A 243 -8.08 -2.08 -5.06
C VAL A 243 -9.56 -1.81 -4.79
N GLY A 244 -10.14 -2.47 -3.78
CA GLY A 244 -11.55 -2.26 -3.44
C GLY A 244 -11.87 -0.80 -3.08
N LYS A 245 -10.99 -0.12 -2.32
CA LYS A 245 -11.13 1.31 -2.00
C LYS A 245 -11.03 2.20 -3.25
N ALA A 246 -10.04 1.96 -4.11
CA ALA A 246 -9.83 2.77 -5.30
C ALA A 246 -10.99 2.67 -6.29
N LEU A 247 -11.52 1.46 -6.52
CA LEU A 247 -12.66 1.25 -7.41
C LEU A 247 -13.87 2.08 -6.98
N VAL A 248 -14.11 2.21 -5.68
CA VAL A 248 -15.21 3.04 -5.15
C VAL A 248 -14.92 4.53 -5.32
N ALA A 249 -13.73 4.99 -4.97
CA ALA A 249 -13.35 6.40 -5.13
C ALA A 249 -13.50 6.86 -6.60
N LEU A 250 -13.20 5.97 -7.55
CA LEU A 250 -13.38 6.23 -8.97
C LEU A 250 -14.85 6.27 -9.42
N LEU A 251 -15.71 5.47 -8.78
CA LEU A 251 -17.15 5.54 -9.02
C LEU A 251 -17.79 6.79 -8.41
N GLU A 252 -17.27 7.26 -7.27
CA GLU A 252 -17.77 8.44 -6.55
C GLU A 252 -17.77 9.69 -7.43
N GLU A 253 -16.73 9.89 -8.23
CA GLU A 253 -16.65 11.00 -9.21
C GLU A 253 -17.83 11.02 -10.20
N GLN A 254 -18.64 9.96 -10.26
CA GLN A 254 -19.77 9.76 -11.18
C GLN A 254 -21.07 9.34 -10.45
N ALA A 255 -21.10 9.34 -9.11
CA ALA A 255 -22.11 8.63 -8.32
C ALA A 255 -23.34 9.46 -7.89
N GLU A 256 -23.40 10.76 -8.18
CA GLU A 256 -24.57 11.56 -7.80
C GLU A 256 -25.85 10.94 -8.37
N MET A 257 -26.80 10.62 -7.48
CA MET A 257 -28.12 10.13 -7.89
C MET A 257 -28.89 11.27 -8.56
N ASN A 258 -29.48 10.97 -9.72
CA ASN A 258 -30.32 11.96 -10.38
C ASN A 258 -31.65 12.09 -9.62
N PRO A 259 -32.24 13.30 -9.51
CA PRO A 259 -33.55 13.45 -8.92
C PRO A 259 -34.58 12.52 -9.58
N GLY A 260 -35.25 11.69 -8.77
CA GLY A 260 -36.27 10.74 -9.23
C GLY A 260 -35.74 9.41 -9.76
N GLU A 261 -34.44 9.16 -9.68
CA GLU A 261 -33.84 7.87 -10.07
C GLU A 261 -34.23 6.75 -9.11
N THR A 262 -34.60 5.59 -9.65
CA THR A 262 -34.85 4.37 -8.86
C THR A 262 -33.54 3.64 -8.58
N ASP A 263 -33.50 2.82 -7.51
CA ASP A 263 -32.34 2.00 -7.18
C ASP A 263 -31.91 1.08 -8.35
N GLU A 264 -32.88 0.57 -9.12
CA GLU A 264 -32.61 -0.26 -10.29
C GLU A 264 -31.94 0.54 -11.41
N SER A 265 -32.44 1.74 -11.70
CA SER A 265 -31.86 2.64 -12.69
C SER A 265 -30.44 3.08 -12.28
N HIS A 266 -30.26 3.38 -10.99
CA HIS A 266 -28.96 3.70 -10.43
C HIS A 266 -27.98 2.53 -10.52
N GLY A 267 -28.42 1.32 -10.16
CA GLY A 267 -27.64 0.09 -10.31
C GLY A 267 -27.20 -0.14 -11.76
N HIS A 268 -28.09 0.03 -12.73
CA HIS A 268 -27.73 -0.07 -14.15
C HIS A 268 -26.70 0.97 -14.58
N ARG A 269 -26.84 2.24 -14.14
CA ARG A 269 -25.86 3.28 -14.43
C ARG A 269 -24.50 2.96 -13.82
N LEU A 270 -24.46 2.55 -12.56
CA LEU A 270 -23.23 2.12 -11.88
C LEU A 270 -22.55 1.00 -12.63
N SER A 271 -23.30 -0.05 -13.00
CA SER A 271 -22.73 -1.18 -13.73
C SER A 271 -22.14 -0.74 -15.06
N ARG A 272 -22.83 0.14 -15.80
CA ARG A 272 -22.34 0.66 -17.07
C ARG A 272 -21.07 1.50 -16.88
N ASN A 273 -21.07 2.43 -15.92
CA ASN A 273 -19.92 3.29 -15.63
C ASN A 273 -18.72 2.44 -15.19
N PHE A 274 -18.94 1.43 -14.34
CA PHE A 274 -17.92 0.50 -13.92
C PHE A 274 -17.27 -0.20 -15.12
N THR A 275 -18.08 -0.74 -16.02
CA THR A 275 -17.58 -1.40 -17.23
C THR A 275 -16.81 -0.42 -18.13
N VAL A 276 -17.30 0.80 -18.34
CA VAL A 276 -16.63 1.78 -19.21
C VAL A 276 -15.29 2.24 -18.61
N ILE A 277 -15.24 2.50 -17.31
CA ILE A 277 -14.07 3.08 -16.65
C ILE A 277 -13.01 2.01 -16.38
N PHE A 278 -13.39 0.86 -15.83
CA PHE A 278 -12.40 -0.06 -15.27
C PHE A 278 -12.01 -1.20 -16.19
N TRP A 279 -12.84 -1.54 -17.18
CA TRP A 279 -12.66 -2.77 -17.97
C TRP A 279 -11.24 -2.89 -18.53
N SER A 280 -10.70 -1.85 -19.16
CA SER A 280 -9.35 -1.87 -19.74
C SER A 280 -8.26 -2.09 -18.69
N THR A 281 -8.41 -1.50 -17.51
CA THR A 281 -7.43 -1.54 -16.43
C THR A 281 -7.43 -2.86 -15.66
N ILE A 282 -8.60 -3.45 -15.41
CA ILE A 282 -8.72 -4.62 -14.51
C ILE A 282 -8.80 -5.96 -15.23
N SER A 283 -9.34 -6.02 -16.45
CA SER A 283 -9.66 -7.29 -17.14
C SER A 283 -8.44 -8.16 -17.46
N ASN A 284 -7.24 -7.56 -17.54
CA ASN A 284 -6.00 -8.27 -17.84
C ASN A 284 -4.94 -8.13 -16.75
N SER A 285 -5.31 -7.61 -15.58
CA SER A 285 -4.38 -7.34 -14.51
C SER A 285 -3.93 -8.65 -13.82
N PRO A 286 -2.64 -9.03 -13.88
CA PRO A 286 -2.15 -10.27 -13.25
C PRO A 286 -2.39 -10.30 -11.75
N ILE A 287 -2.37 -9.13 -11.08
CA ILE A 287 -2.60 -9.04 -9.65
C ILE A 287 -4.08 -9.24 -9.28
N ILE A 288 -5.01 -8.76 -10.12
CA ILE A 288 -6.44 -9.06 -9.95
C ILE A 288 -6.68 -10.55 -10.17
N GLY A 289 -6.06 -11.15 -11.19
CA GLY A 289 -6.09 -12.60 -11.41
C GLY A 289 -5.57 -13.38 -10.20
N ALA A 290 -4.50 -12.91 -9.54
CA ALA A 290 -3.99 -13.51 -8.31
C ALA A 290 -4.99 -13.40 -7.14
N ILE A 291 -5.67 -12.27 -6.98
CA ILE A 291 -6.72 -12.09 -5.97
C ILE A 291 -7.89 -13.05 -6.22
N MET A 292 -8.34 -13.17 -7.46
CA MET A 292 -9.48 -14.01 -7.86
C MET A 292 -9.21 -15.51 -7.74
N SER A 293 -7.95 -15.93 -7.78
CA SER A 293 -7.54 -17.34 -7.77
C SER A 293 -7.04 -17.84 -6.41
N ASP A 294 -6.84 -16.96 -5.43
CA ASP A 294 -6.37 -17.36 -4.11
C ASP A 294 -7.46 -18.08 -3.31
N THR A 295 -7.21 -19.35 -3.02
CA THR A 295 -8.10 -20.24 -2.26
C THR A 295 -7.52 -20.67 -0.91
N ARG A 296 -6.29 -20.29 -0.60
CA ARG A 296 -5.49 -20.94 0.47
C ARG A 296 -5.05 -19.98 1.56
N HIS A 297 -4.76 -18.73 1.23
CA HIS A 297 -4.14 -17.81 2.17
C HIS A 297 -5.22 -17.01 2.88
N ARG A 298 -5.78 -17.59 3.94
CA ARG A 298 -6.74 -16.89 4.80
C ARG A 298 -6.02 -16.11 5.89
N ASP A 299 -6.49 -14.91 6.18
CA ASP A 299 -6.10 -14.19 7.38
C ASP A 299 -6.62 -14.86 8.67
N ARG A 300 -6.22 -14.36 9.84
CA ARG A 300 -6.74 -14.87 11.13
C ARG A 300 -8.04 -14.23 11.59
N PHE A 301 -8.62 -13.29 10.83
CA PHE A 301 -9.81 -12.56 11.27
C PHE A 301 -11.10 -13.29 10.90
N SER A 302 -11.62 -14.05 11.86
CA SER A 302 -12.97 -14.64 11.77
C SER A 302 -14.05 -13.61 12.14
N CYS A 303 -14.99 -13.42 11.21
CA CYS A 303 -16.06 -12.42 11.20
C CYS A 303 -17.28 -13.04 10.50
N PRO A 304 -18.54 -12.60 10.74
CA PRO A 304 -19.65 -13.12 9.92
C PRO A 304 -19.45 -12.87 8.42
N CYS A 305 -18.72 -11.83 8.05
CA CYS A 305 -18.26 -11.55 6.68
C CYS A 305 -17.28 -12.60 6.11
N SER A 306 -16.55 -13.32 6.96
CA SER A 306 -15.73 -14.49 6.60
C SER A 306 -15.50 -15.40 7.81
N ALA A 307 -16.26 -16.49 7.89
CA ALA A 307 -16.29 -17.36 9.08
C ALA A 307 -14.92 -17.98 9.41
N ASN A 308 -14.11 -18.27 8.39
CA ASN A 308 -12.84 -19.01 8.52
C ASN A 308 -11.61 -18.14 8.23
N GLY A 309 -11.73 -16.81 8.37
CA GLY A 309 -10.69 -15.88 7.92
C GLY A 309 -10.89 -15.49 6.46
N SER A 310 -10.55 -14.25 6.13
CA SER A 310 -10.79 -13.66 4.81
C SER A 310 -9.74 -14.14 3.81
N LEU A 311 -10.16 -14.48 2.59
CA LEU A 311 -9.27 -14.54 1.43
C LEU A 311 -9.12 -13.13 0.84
N PRO A 312 -8.11 -12.88 -0.02
CA PRO A 312 -7.96 -11.61 -0.72
C PRO A 312 -9.25 -11.16 -1.43
N LEU A 313 -9.97 -12.06 -2.11
CA LEU A 313 -11.24 -11.73 -2.75
C LEU A 313 -12.31 -11.25 -1.75
N ASN A 314 -12.37 -11.84 -0.53
CA ASN A 314 -13.27 -11.33 0.51
C ASN A 314 -12.91 -9.89 0.87
N VAL A 315 -11.62 -9.58 1.01
CA VAL A 315 -11.17 -8.23 1.36
C VAL A 315 -11.54 -7.23 0.26
N LEU A 316 -11.29 -7.55 -1.00
CA LEU A 316 -11.63 -6.69 -2.14
C LEU A 316 -13.13 -6.38 -2.17
N LEU A 317 -13.98 -7.40 -2.16
CA LEU A 317 -15.43 -7.22 -2.25
C LEU A 317 -15.97 -6.44 -1.05
N ASN A 318 -15.47 -6.74 0.16
CA ASN A 318 -15.89 -6.02 1.35
C ASN A 318 -15.45 -4.54 1.31
N GLU A 319 -14.22 -4.23 0.91
CA GLU A 319 -13.80 -2.83 0.73
C GLU A 319 -14.64 -2.13 -0.33
N MET A 320 -14.92 -2.78 -1.45
CA MET A 320 -15.74 -2.20 -2.50
C MET A 320 -17.17 -1.90 -2.02
N ILE A 321 -17.82 -2.85 -1.34
CA ILE A 321 -19.21 -2.67 -0.88
C ILE A 321 -19.29 -1.67 0.28
N ILE A 322 -18.43 -1.81 1.29
CA ILE A 322 -18.48 -0.97 2.51
C ILE A 322 -18.16 0.48 2.19
N ASN A 323 -17.08 0.75 1.45
CA ASN A 323 -16.71 2.14 1.18
C ASN A 323 -17.79 2.80 0.32
N TYR A 324 -18.38 2.09 -0.65
CA TYR A 324 -19.48 2.62 -1.44
C TYR A 324 -20.66 3.04 -0.54
N PHE A 325 -20.98 2.25 0.48
CA PHE A 325 -22.04 2.59 1.44
C PHE A 325 -21.69 3.71 2.40
N LEU A 326 -20.46 3.77 2.88
CA LEU A 326 -20.02 4.84 3.78
C LEU A 326 -20.10 6.20 3.11
N ILE A 327 -19.85 6.23 1.79
CA ILE A 327 -19.87 7.44 0.98
C ILE A 327 -21.31 7.80 0.60
N ASN A 328 -22.07 6.85 0.03
CA ASN A 328 -23.36 7.15 -0.60
C ASN A 328 -24.57 6.94 0.31
N ASN A 329 -24.42 6.29 1.47
CA ASN A 329 -25.52 5.89 2.37
C ASN A 329 -26.60 4.99 1.74
N ILE A 330 -26.35 4.40 0.56
CA ILE A 330 -27.32 3.53 -0.13
C ILE A 330 -26.93 2.06 0.05
N LYS A 331 -27.80 1.24 0.65
CA LYS A 331 -27.55 -0.18 0.96
C LYS A 331 -28.61 -1.09 0.37
N THR A 332 -28.96 -0.95 -0.90
CA THR A 332 -30.04 -1.77 -1.50
C THR A 332 -29.48 -3.00 -2.22
N PRO A 333 -30.19 -4.14 -2.21
CA PRO A 333 -29.72 -5.36 -2.89
C PRO A 333 -29.46 -5.12 -4.39
N ALA A 334 -30.30 -4.31 -5.05
CA ALA A 334 -30.12 -3.96 -6.46
C ALA A 334 -28.75 -3.31 -6.72
N ILE A 335 -28.35 -2.31 -5.91
CA ILE A 335 -27.08 -1.60 -6.09
C ILE A 335 -25.88 -2.49 -5.77
N ILE A 336 -25.97 -3.31 -4.72
CA ILE A 336 -24.92 -4.27 -4.37
C ILE A 336 -24.72 -5.27 -5.51
N GLY A 337 -25.82 -5.84 -6.01
CA GLY A 337 -25.82 -6.83 -7.08
C GLY A 337 -25.25 -6.25 -8.36
N ALA A 338 -25.60 -5.01 -8.70
CA ALA A 338 -25.07 -4.31 -9.86
C ALA A 338 -23.57 -4.01 -9.73
N LEU A 339 -23.12 -3.51 -8.58
CA LEU A 339 -21.70 -3.18 -8.32
C LEU A 339 -20.81 -4.42 -8.41
N VAL A 340 -21.18 -5.49 -7.69
CA VAL A 340 -20.41 -6.74 -7.69
C VAL A 340 -20.55 -7.47 -9.02
N GLY A 341 -21.73 -7.45 -9.64
CA GLY A 341 -21.97 -8.00 -10.96
C GLY A 341 -21.08 -7.36 -12.03
N ALA A 342 -20.98 -6.03 -12.04
CA ALA A 342 -20.13 -5.31 -12.98
C ALA A 342 -18.64 -5.64 -12.80
N PHE A 343 -18.18 -5.74 -11.54
CA PHE A 343 -16.84 -6.23 -11.25
C PHE A 343 -16.65 -7.65 -11.81
N LEU A 344 -17.53 -8.59 -11.54
CA LEU A 344 -17.39 -9.96 -12.04
C LEU A 344 -17.46 -10.05 -13.57
N LEU A 345 -18.28 -9.23 -14.23
CA LEU A 345 -18.31 -9.14 -15.69
C LEU A 345 -16.97 -8.68 -16.24
N SER A 346 -16.33 -7.70 -15.60
CA SER A 346 -14.99 -7.21 -15.99
C SER A 346 -13.89 -8.26 -15.93
N GLN A 347 -14.13 -9.36 -15.20
CA GLN A 347 -13.19 -10.47 -15.03
C GLN A 347 -13.49 -11.64 -15.99
N GLN A 348 -14.52 -11.54 -16.85
CA GLN A 348 -14.92 -12.66 -17.70
C GLN A 348 -13.86 -13.07 -18.74
N PRO A 349 -13.82 -14.37 -19.10
CA PRO A 349 -12.59 -15.13 -19.14
C PRO A 349 -12.11 -15.31 -20.58
N THR A 350 -11.00 -14.68 -20.93
CA THR A 350 -10.17 -15.25 -22.01
C THR A 350 -9.12 -16.22 -21.46
N LYS A 351 -8.93 -16.33 -20.13
CA LYS A 351 -7.77 -17.05 -19.56
C LYS A 351 -7.96 -17.81 -18.23
N CYS A 352 -9.15 -17.91 -17.64
CA CYS A 352 -9.31 -18.68 -16.40
C CYS A 352 -9.50 -20.18 -16.69
N PRO A 353 -8.69 -21.08 -16.10
CA PRO A 353 -8.91 -22.52 -16.19
C PRO A 353 -10.28 -22.92 -15.61
N PRO A 354 -10.96 -23.92 -16.19
CA PRO A 354 -12.18 -24.50 -15.60
C PRO A 354 -11.92 -24.93 -14.14
N GLY A 355 -12.83 -24.59 -13.22
CA GLY A 355 -12.77 -24.96 -11.81
C GLY A 355 -12.00 -24.02 -10.88
N LEU A 356 -11.21 -23.07 -11.40
CA LEU A 356 -10.43 -22.14 -10.56
C LEU A 356 -11.33 -21.18 -9.74
N LEU A 357 -12.57 -20.95 -10.20
CA LEU A 357 -13.50 -19.98 -9.64
C LEU A 357 -14.68 -20.62 -8.87
N ASP A 358 -14.65 -21.91 -8.57
CA ASP A 358 -15.76 -22.61 -7.89
C ASP A 358 -16.05 -22.04 -6.49
N HIS A 359 -15.03 -21.43 -5.87
CA HIS A 359 -15.12 -20.78 -4.56
C HIS A 359 -15.69 -19.35 -4.63
N VAL A 360 -15.70 -18.72 -5.81
CA VAL A 360 -16.11 -17.32 -6.00
C VAL A 360 -17.59 -17.10 -5.67
N PRO A 361 -18.56 -17.93 -6.13
CA PRO A 361 -19.97 -17.76 -5.78
C PRO A 361 -20.19 -17.65 -4.26
N SER A 362 -19.57 -18.55 -3.48
CA SER A 362 -19.72 -18.57 -2.02
C SER A 362 -19.24 -17.27 -1.37
N ILE A 363 -18.05 -16.79 -1.77
CA ILE A 363 -17.48 -15.55 -1.26
C ILE A 363 -18.36 -14.35 -1.62
N VAL A 364 -18.81 -14.31 -2.87
CA VAL A 364 -19.65 -13.24 -3.42
C VAL A 364 -21.00 -13.20 -2.69
N PHE A 365 -21.71 -14.31 -2.58
CA PHE A 365 -23.00 -14.37 -1.89
C PHE A 365 -22.85 -14.01 -0.42
N ARG A 366 -21.77 -14.45 0.24
CA ARG A 366 -21.51 -14.09 1.63
C ARG A 366 -21.30 -12.59 1.79
N ALA A 367 -20.43 -11.98 0.97
CA ALA A 367 -20.16 -10.53 1.04
C ALA A 367 -21.42 -9.70 0.75
N CYS A 368 -22.13 -10.02 -0.33
CA CYS A 368 -23.32 -9.28 -0.74
C CYS A 368 -24.48 -9.44 0.26
N SER A 369 -24.71 -10.65 0.78
CA SER A 369 -25.77 -10.92 1.76
C SER A 369 -25.44 -10.33 3.11
N PHE A 370 -24.19 -10.43 3.57
CA PHE A 370 -23.73 -9.78 4.81
C PHE A 370 -24.00 -8.27 4.77
N ALA A 371 -23.60 -7.63 3.67
CA ALA A 371 -23.79 -6.21 3.43
C ALA A 371 -25.29 -5.84 3.35
N SER A 372 -26.07 -6.65 2.63
CA SER A 372 -27.53 -6.49 2.52
C SER A 372 -28.27 -6.72 3.83
N LEU A 373 -27.74 -7.46 4.78
CA LEU A 373 -28.37 -7.59 6.09
C LEU A 373 -27.99 -6.44 7.03
N GLY A 374 -27.17 -5.49 6.57
CA GLY A 374 -26.73 -4.36 7.39
C GLY A 374 -25.86 -4.80 8.58
N LEU A 375 -25.21 -5.95 8.48
CA LEU A 375 -24.41 -6.51 9.56
C LEU A 375 -23.14 -5.68 9.75
N ALA A 376 -22.75 -5.46 11.01
CA ALA A 376 -21.56 -4.67 11.34
C ALA A 376 -20.26 -5.49 11.18
N HIS A 377 -19.25 -4.90 10.55
CA HIS A 377 -17.92 -5.50 10.45
C HIS A 377 -17.21 -5.44 11.80
N SER A 378 -17.20 -6.57 12.51
CA SER A 378 -16.32 -6.71 13.67
C SER A 378 -14.86 -6.92 13.27
N CYS A 379 -14.54 -7.26 12.02
CA CYS A 379 -13.16 -7.54 11.57
C CYS A 379 -12.24 -6.31 11.48
N ARG A 380 -12.77 -5.09 11.29
CA ARG A 380 -11.98 -3.89 10.95
C ARG A 380 -11.56 -3.00 12.12
N SER A 381 -12.12 -3.16 13.31
CA SER A 381 -11.72 -2.33 14.46
C SER A 381 -10.61 -3.00 15.26
N ALA A 382 -9.43 -2.38 15.27
CA ALA A 382 -8.30 -2.76 16.10
C ALA A 382 -8.48 -2.36 17.59
N SER A 383 -9.71 -2.11 18.05
CA SER A 383 -9.96 -1.73 19.44
C SER A 383 -10.08 -2.97 20.34
N THR A 384 -9.42 -2.90 21.49
CA THR A 384 -9.25 -3.97 22.48
C THR A 384 -10.54 -4.37 23.23
N ASN A 385 -11.62 -3.60 23.13
CA ASN A 385 -12.92 -3.91 23.76
C ASN A 385 -13.73 -5.02 23.05
N ARG A 386 -13.11 -5.77 22.13
CA ARG A 386 -13.76 -6.65 21.14
C ARG A 386 -14.17 -8.03 21.67
N LEU A 387 -13.47 -8.59 22.66
CA LEU A 387 -13.71 -9.97 23.11
C LEU A 387 -15.07 -10.17 23.81
N ALA A 388 -15.60 -9.15 24.48
CA ALA A 388 -16.86 -9.23 25.21
C ALA A 388 -18.11 -9.09 24.31
N VAL A 389 -18.04 -8.27 23.24
CA VAL A 389 -19.14 -8.11 22.27
C VAL A 389 -19.22 -9.31 21.31
N MET A 390 -18.10 -10.03 21.12
CA MET A 390 -17.97 -11.16 20.20
C MET A 390 -18.71 -12.44 20.63
N SER A 391 -19.18 -12.62 21.86
CA SER A 391 -19.68 -13.92 22.32
C SER A 391 -21.22 -14.07 22.29
N ALA A 392 -21.98 -12.98 22.41
CA ALA A 392 -23.45 -13.03 22.55
C ALA A 392 -24.23 -12.80 21.24
N GLU A 393 -23.80 -11.88 20.35
CA GLU A 393 -24.49 -11.63 19.06
C GLU A 393 -24.12 -12.64 17.94
N ARG A 394 -23.16 -13.54 18.20
CA ARG A 394 -22.35 -14.22 17.17
C ARG A 394 -22.85 -15.60 16.72
N ARG A 395 -23.85 -16.21 17.35
CA ARG A 395 -24.33 -17.55 16.94
C ARG A 395 -25.57 -17.49 16.04
N MET A 396 -26.62 -16.79 16.45
CA MET A 396 -27.86 -16.72 15.66
C MET A 396 -27.75 -15.91 14.36
N LYS A 397 -26.89 -14.87 14.31
CA LYS A 397 -26.69 -14.08 13.07
C LYS A 397 -25.81 -14.82 12.05
N HIS A 398 -24.91 -15.69 12.50
CA HIS A 398 -24.03 -16.49 11.63
C HIS A 398 -24.78 -17.64 10.96
N GLU A 399 -25.53 -18.43 11.72
CA GLU A 399 -26.27 -19.58 11.16
C GLU A 399 -27.31 -19.14 10.12
N LYS A 400 -28.03 -18.03 10.37
CA LYS A 400 -28.95 -17.44 9.40
C LYS A 400 -28.26 -17.00 8.11
N LEU A 401 -27.07 -16.38 8.23
CA LEU A 401 -26.29 -15.98 7.06
C LEU A 401 -25.75 -17.19 6.31
N ASP A 402 -25.28 -18.23 7.01
CA ASP A 402 -24.77 -19.46 6.40
C ASP A 402 -25.88 -20.22 5.65
N ASN A 403 -27.09 -20.28 6.21
CA ASN A 403 -28.26 -20.84 5.55
C ASN A 403 -28.67 -20.04 4.32
N LEU A 404 -28.70 -18.70 4.43
CA LEU A 404 -29.02 -17.81 3.30
C LEU A 404 -28.00 -17.95 2.16
N VAL A 405 -26.70 -18.02 2.49
CA VAL A 405 -25.65 -18.23 1.49
C VAL A 405 -25.84 -19.59 0.80
N SER A 406 -26.12 -20.64 1.56
CA SER A 406 -26.37 -21.98 1.03
C SER A 406 -27.60 -22.04 0.11
N GLU A 407 -28.67 -21.34 0.47
CA GLU A 407 -29.87 -21.18 -0.37
C GLU A 407 -29.55 -20.43 -1.68
N CYS A 408 -28.80 -19.32 -1.59
CA CYS A 408 -28.36 -18.56 -2.76
C CYS A 408 -27.51 -19.42 -3.70
N GLU A 409 -26.58 -20.22 -3.16
CA GLU A 409 -25.76 -21.15 -3.95
C GLU A 409 -26.58 -22.25 -4.62
N ALA A 410 -27.61 -22.77 -3.96
CA ALA A 410 -28.51 -23.76 -4.53
C ALA A 410 -29.32 -23.16 -5.69
N ARG A 411 -29.91 -21.98 -5.49
CA ARG A 411 -30.64 -21.24 -6.52
C ARG A 411 -29.75 -20.88 -7.71
N PHE A 412 -28.52 -20.44 -7.45
CA PHE A 412 -27.54 -20.13 -8.48
C PHE A 412 -27.24 -21.36 -9.35
N ARG A 413 -26.94 -22.50 -8.72
CA ARG A 413 -26.69 -23.78 -9.43
C ARG A 413 -27.88 -24.22 -10.29
N GLN A 414 -29.11 -23.99 -9.81
CA GLN A 414 -30.33 -24.32 -10.56
C GLN A 414 -30.59 -23.35 -11.72
N SER A 415 -30.18 -22.08 -11.61
CA SER A 415 -30.47 -21.05 -12.61
C SER A 415 -29.72 -21.24 -13.93
N GLY A 416 -28.54 -21.86 -13.91
CA GLY A 416 -27.65 -21.96 -15.08
C GLY A 416 -27.12 -20.62 -15.62
N LYS A 417 -27.39 -19.49 -14.95
CA LYS A 417 -26.97 -18.16 -15.38
C LYS A 417 -25.52 -17.87 -14.96
N PRO A 418 -24.80 -16.97 -15.66
CA PRO A 418 -23.55 -16.41 -15.14
C PRO A 418 -23.75 -15.70 -13.79
N LEU A 419 -22.80 -15.85 -12.86
CA LEU A 419 -22.90 -15.30 -11.49
C LEU A 419 -23.25 -13.81 -11.46
N ALA A 420 -22.62 -13.01 -12.34
CA ALA A 420 -22.90 -11.57 -12.41
C ALA A 420 -24.36 -11.26 -12.78
N ILE A 421 -24.94 -12.02 -13.71
CA ILE A 421 -26.34 -11.86 -14.13
C ILE A 421 -27.27 -12.30 -13.00
N PHE A 422 -26.96 -13.43 -12.36
CA PHE A 422 -27.72 -13.92 -11.21
C PHE A 422 -27.75 -12.91 -10.06
N LEU A 423 -26.64 -12.22 -9.78
CA LEU A 423 -26.57 -11.19 -8.74
C LEU A 423 -27.49 -10.01 -9.03
N ALA A 424 -27.43 -9.48 -10.26
CA ALA A 424 -28.16 -8.30 -10.66
C ALA A 424 -29.68 -8.53 -10.72
N VAL A 425 -30.12 -9.77 -10.96
CA VAL A 425 -31.54 -10.09 -11.18
C VAL A 425 -32.08 -10.95 -10.03
N ASP A 426 -31.70 -12.22 -9.97
CA ASP A 426 -32.36 -13.22 -9.12
C ASP A 426 -32.03 -13.05 -7.63
N TRP A 427 -30.77 -12.75 -7.31
CA TRP A 427 -30.33 -12.54 -5.94
C TRP A 427 -30.88 -11.23 -5.38
N ALA A 428 -30.79 -10.12 -6.13
CA ALA A 428 -31.27 -8.82 -5.69
C ALA A 428 -32.78 -8.84 -5.35
N VAL A 429 -33.61 -9.42 -6.23
CA VAL A 429 -35.05 -9.59 -5.99
C VAL A 429 -35.30 -10.45 -4.75
N GLY A 430 -34.64 -11.60 -4.64
CA GLY A 430 -34.78 -12.48 -3.48
C GLY A 430 -34.41 -11.82 -2.15
N MET A 431 -33.33 -11.04 -2.13
CA MET A 431 -32.91 -10.30 -0.94
C MET A 431 -33.85 -9.15 -0.57
N THR A 432 -34.49 -8.50 -1.56
CA THR A 432 -35.53 -7.50 -1.31
C THR A 432 -36.75 -8.14 -0.63
N HIS A 433 -37.23 -9.29 -1.13
CA HIS A 433 -38.30 -10.05 -0.48
C HIS A 433 -37.92 -10.47 0.95
N TYR A 434 -36.71 -11.02 1.12
CA TYR A 434 -36.20 -11.44 2.44
C TYR A 434 -36.21 -10.28 3.46
N ARG A 435 -35.83 -9.07 3.03
CA ARG A 435 -35.87 -7.88 3.89
C ARG A 435 -37.30 -7.47 4.27
N LEU A 436 -38.25 -7.55 3.34
CA LEU A 436 -39.65 -7.20 3.59
C LEU A 436 -40.32 -8.21 4.54
N GLU A 437 -40.08 -9.51 4.36
CA GLU A 437 -40.60 -10.57 5.23
C GLU A 437 -39.98 -10.53 6.64
N GLY A 438 -38.68 -10.23 6.72
CA GLY A 438 -37.95 -10.07 7.98
C GLY A 438 -38.33 -8.83 8.80
N GLN A 439 -39.05 -7.87 8.21
CA GLN A 439 -39.56 -6.66 8.87
C GLN A 439 -41.01 -6.78 9.38
N SER A 440 -41.62 -7.97 9.33
CA SER A 440 -42.95 -8.22 9.89
C SER A 440 -42.99 -7.88 11.41
N PRO A 441 -44.02 -7.16 11.91
CA PRO A 441 -44.02 -6.43 13.19
C PRO A 441 -43.99 -7.28 14.47
N VAL A 442 -43.73 -8.58 14.37
CA VAL A 442 -43.56 -9.46 15.53
C VAL A 442 -42.17 -9.30 16.16
N MET A 443 -41.19 -8.72 15.46
CA MET A 443 -39.81 -8.58 15.96
C MET A 443 -39.41 -7.21 16.54
N SER A 444 -40.26 -6.18 16.44
CA SER A 444 -39.99 -4.86 17.06
C SER A 444 -40.24 -4.81 18.58
N LYS A 445 -40.82 -5.85 19.17
CA LYS A 445 -41.08 -5.90 20.64
C LYS A 445 -39.89 -6.34 21.50
N ASN A 446 -38.82 -6.89 20.93
CA ASN A 446 -37.68 -7.40 21.72
C ASN A 446 -36.43 -6.51 21.68
N LEU A 447 -36.50 -5.31 21.12
CA LEU A 447 -35.40 -4.33 21.10
C LEU A 447 -35.71 -3.03 21.85
N SER A 448 -36.82 -2.97 22.60
CA SER A 448 -37.25 -1.80 23.39
C SER A 448 -37.20 -2.03 24.92
N THR A 449 -36.49 -3.06 25.38
CA THR A 449 -36.17 -3.21 26.81
C THR A 449 -34.78 -3.78 26.98
N ARG A 450 -33.77 -2.89 26.90
CA ARG A 450 -32.59 -2.87 27.78
C ARG A 450 -31.71 -1.66 27.48
#